data_AF-A0A4Q2YP86-F1
#
_entry.id   AF-A0A4Q2YP86-F1
#
_cell.length_a   1.000
_cell.length_b   1.000
_cell.length_c   1.000
_cell.angle_alpha   90.00
_cell.angle_beta   90.00
_cell.angle_gamma   90.00
#
_symmetry.space_group_name_H-M   'P 1'
#
loop_
_entity.id
_entity.type
_entity.pdbx_description
1 polymer ?
#
loop_
_entity_poly.entity_id
_entity_poly.type
_entity_poly.pdbx_seq_one_letter_code
_entity_poly.pdbx_strand_id
1 'polypeptide(L)'
;MLKLAGGGLLATGLSGLAAPAAWAAASPVSSGAAPGWAKGFDGQRKADLGDGRFLNPIMAGDHPDPSILKDGADYYMTFSTFDSYPGLVIWHSRDLVNWRPIGPALHKNIGAVWAPELCKHKGRYYLYIPTKGPNTSWVTWADRIEGPWSEPVDLGLPNHIDPGHAVGEDGSRWLFLSGGDRVRLSDDGLSR
;
A
#
# COMPACT_ATOMS: atom_id res chain seq x y z
N MET A 1 85.49 12.71 -6.74
CA MET A 1 86.09 13.62 -7.74
C MET A 1 84.99 13.93 -8.74
N LEU A 2 84.59 15.15 -9.11
CA LEU A 2 85.13 16.50 -9.00
C LEU A 2 83.92 17.45 -9.20
N LYS A 3 83.97 18.63 -8.56
CA LYS A 3 82.96 19.71 -8.60
C LYS A 3 83.02 20.53 -9.90
N LEU A 4 82.01 21.43 -10.00
CA LEU A 4 81.93 22.78 -10.63
C LEU A 4 81.09 22.82 -11.91
N ALA A 5 79.92 23.49 -11.91
CA ALA A 5 79.62 24.94 -11.88
C ALA A 5 79.07 25.31 -13.28
N GLY A 6 78.16 26.25 -13.50
CA GLY A 6 77.50 27.29 -12.73
C GLY A 6 76.59 28.09 -13.71
N GLY A 7 75.85 29.07 -13.18
CA GLY A 7 74.99 29.99 -13.95
C GLY A 7 73.55 29.46 -14.09
N GLY A 8 72.50 30.07 -13.56
CA GLY A 8 72.24 31.48 -13.34
C GLY A 8 71.10 31.89 -14.28
N LEU A 9 69.90 32.16 -13.76
CA LEU A 9 69.05 33.32 -14.08
C LEU A 9 67.59 33.11 -13.61
N LEU A 10 67.11 34.16 -12.93
CA LEU A 10 65.76 34.74 -12.97
C LEU A 10 64.58 33.93 -12.40
N ALA A 11 64.27 34.30 -11.16
CA ALA A 11 62.89 34.31 -10.69
C ALA A 11 62.03 35.22 -11.59
N THR A 12 60.97 34.66 -12.17
CA THR A 12 59.81 35.44 -12.62
C THR A 12 58.58 34.80 -11.97
N GLY A 13 57.90 35.58 -11.15
CA GLY A 13 56.69 35.17 -10.45
C GLY A 13 55.53 35.04 -11.43
N LEU A 14 54.69 34.04 -11.19
CA LEU A 14 53.35 33.98 -11.73
C LEU A 14 52.40 33.68 -10.57
N SER A 15 51.91 34.74 -9.95
CA SER A 15 50.77 34.73 -9.05
C SER A 15 49.51 34.44 -9.88
N GLY A 16 49.21 33.16 -10.10
CA GLY A 16 47.94 32.74 -10.70
C GLY A 16 46.81 32.95 -9.71
N LEU A 17 46.12 34.09 -9.77
CA LEU A 17 44.83 34.27 -9.12
C LEU A 17 43.81 33.37 -9.81
N ALA A 18 43.46 32.26 -9.18
CA ALA A 18 42.33 31.44 -9.60
C ALA A 18 41.03 32.25 -9.41
N ALA A 19 40.34 32.55 -10.51
CA ALA A 19 39.02 33.15 -10.45
C ALA A 19 38.05 32.16 -9.78
N PRO A 20 37.20 32.58 -8.82
CA PRO A 20 36.19 31.71 -8.28
C PRO A 20 35.18 31.38 -9.38
N ALA A 21 34.88 30.09 -9.55
CA ALA A 21 33.80 29.65 -10.43
C ALA A 21 32.50 30.27 -9.94
N ALA A 22 31.95 31.21 -10.72
CA ALA A 22 30.65 31.79 -10.44
C ALA A 22 29.58 30.71 -10.61
N TRP A 23 28.97 30.28 -9.50
CA TRP A 23 27.78 29.47 -9.54
C TRP A 23 26.67 30.30 -10.18
N ALA A 24 26.22 29.92 -11.37
CA ALA A 24 25.08 30.58 -12.01
C ALA A 24 23.86 30.43 -11.08
N ALA A 25 23.26 31.55 -10.68
CA ALA A 25 22.02 31.53 -9.94
C ALA A 25 20.97 30.78 -10.77
N ALA A 26 20.37 29.73 -10.19
CA ALA A 26 19.29 29.02 -10.83
C ALA A 26 18.12 30.00 -11.05
N SER A 27 17.58 30.03 -12.27
CA SER A 27 16.38 30.80 -12.58
C SER A 27 15.26 30.43 -11.60
N PRO A 28 14.47 31.40 -11.09
CA PRO A 28 13.33 31.08 -10.26
C PRO A 28 12.41 30.13 -11.03
N VAL A 29 12.13 28.97 -10.45
CA VAL A 29 11.09 28.08 -10.97
C VAL A 29 9.81 28.89 -10.96
N SER A 30 9.24 29.12 -12.13
CA SER A 30 7.93 29.77 -12.26
C SER A 30 6.96 29.01 -11.36
N SER A 31 6.39 29.70 -10.36
CA SER A 31 5.29 29.15 -9.57
C SER A 31 4.03 29.11 -10.45
N GLY A 32 4.04 28.23 -11.44
CA GLY A 32 2.83 27.85 -12.14
C GLY A 32 1.83 27.39 -11.10
N ALA A 33 0.59 27.87 -11.20
CA ALA A 33 -0.49 27.40 -10.36
C ALA A 33 -0.47 25.86 -10.37
N ALA A 34 -0.51 25.25 -9.18
CA ALA A 34 -0.59 23.80 -9.07
C ALA A 34 -1.73 23.33 -9.98
N PRO A 35 -1.55 22.28 -10.82
CA PRO A 35 -2.60 21.84 -11.71
C PRO A 35 -3.87 21.61 -10.88
N GLY A 36 -5.00 22.16 -11.34
CA GLY A 36 -6.28 22.07 -10.66
C GLY A 36 -6.81 20.64 -10.74
N TRP A 37 -6.27 19.74 -9.93
CA TRP A 37 -6.73 18.36 -9.90
C TRP A 37 -8.08 18.25 -9.19
N ALA A 38 -8.97 17.41 -9.72
CA ALA A 38 -10.15 16.99 -8.99
C ALA A 38 -9.75 16.25 -7.70
N LYS A 39 -10.50 16.48 -6.63
CA LYS A 39 -10.25 15.90 -5.30
C LYS A 39 -11.25 14.80 -4.97
N GLY A 40 -10.78 13.74 -4.31
CA GLY A 40 -11.57 12.63 -3.80
C GLY A 40 -12.12 12.90 -2.40
N PHE A 41 -12.56 11.84 -1.73
CA PHE A 41 -13.24 11.89 -0.42
C PHE A 41 -12.34 12.39 0.72
N ASP A 42 -11.04 12.16 0.63
CA ASP A 42 -10.03 12.57 1.62
C ASP A 42 -9.17 13.75 1.11
N GLY A 43 -9.68 14.48 0.10
CA GLY A 43 -8.96 15.57 -0.53
C GLY A 43 -7.80 15.12 -1.44
N GLN A 44 -7.63 13.82 -1.64
CA GLN A 44 -6.61 13.22 -2.49
C GLN A 44 -6.88 13.48 -3.98
N ARG A 45 -5.84 13.45 -4.82
CA ARG A 45 -5.99 13.59 -6.26
C ARG A 45 -6.87 12.45 -6.82
N LYS A 46 -7.87 12.77 -7.65
CA LYS A 46 -8.59 11.76 -8.44
C LYS A 46 -7.72 11.25 -9.59
N ALA A 47 -7.74 9.93 -9.80
CA ALA A 47 -7.00 9.29 -10.88
C ALA A 47 -7.64 9.49 -12.26
N ASP A 48 -8.97 9.55 -12.31
CA ASP A 48 -9.75 9.79 -13.52
C ASP A 48 -9.50 11.20 -14.07
N LEU A 49 -9.13 11.29 -15.35
CA LEU A 49 -8.88 12.54 -16.07
C LEU A 49 -10.12 13.10 -16.77
N GLY A 50 -11.24 12.36 -16.78
CA GLY A 50 -12.51 12.77 -17.38
C GLY A 50 -12.56 12.66 -18.91
N ASP A 51 -11.53 12.11 -19.54
CA ASP A 51 -11.39 11.98 -21.00
C ASP A 51 -11.20 10.51 -21.46
N GLY A 52 -11.60 9.56 -20.61
CA GLY A 52 -11.43 8.13 -20.84
C GLY A 52 -10.03 7.59 -20.49
N ARG A 53 -9.13 8.44 -19.98
CA ARG A 53 -7.82 8.05 -19.44
C ARG A 53 -7.78 8.21 -17.93
N PHE A 54 -6.82 7.52 -17.30
CA PHE A 54 -6.51 7.68 -15.88
C PHE A 54 -5.02 7.91 -15.68
N LEU A 55 -4.65 8.51 -14.55
CA LEU A 55 -3.27 8.72 -14.14
C LEU A 55 -3.02 8.06 -12.79
N ASN A 56 -2.11 7.07 -12.78
CA ASN A 56 -1.69 6.39 -11.56
C ASN A 56 -1.05 7.34 -10.53
N PRO A 57 -1.18 7.03 -9.22
CA PRO A 57 -1.92 5.88 -8.66
C PRO A 57 -3.45 6.06 -8.73
N ILE A 58 -4.20 4.94 -8.83
CA ILE A 58 -5.67 4.94 -8.77
C ILE A 58 -6.22 5.33 -7.39
N MET A 59 -5.44 5.02 -6.34
CA MET A 59 -5.72 5.38 -4.95
C MET A 59 -4.49 6.12 -4.43
N ALA A 60 -4.63 7.43 -4.21
CA ALA A 60 -3.55 8.26 -3.66
C ALA A 60 -3.61 8.29 -2.12
N GLY A 61 -2.47 8.53 -1.48
CA GLY A 61 -2.34 8.51 -0.02
C GLY A 61 -1.86 7.16 0.51
N ASP A 62 -2.07 6.93 1.80
CA ASP A 62 -1.65 5.71 2.49
C ASP A 62 -2.65 4.58 2.27
N HIS A 63 -2.47 3.88 1.15
CA HIS A 63 -3.30 2.75 0.72
C HIS A 63 -2.42 1.53 0.37
N PRO A 64 -1.66 0.99 1.34
CA PRO A 64 -0.79 -0.17 1.12
C PRO A 64 -1.58 -1.49 1.14
N ASP A 65 -0.98 -2.52 0.56
CA ASP A 65 -1.49 -3.90 0.55
C ASP A 65 -2.96 -4.01 0.06
N PRO A 66 -3.27 -3.54 -1.17
CA PRO A 66 -4.63 -3.63 -1.70
C PRO A 66 -5.07 -5.09 -1.83
N SER A 67 -6.17 -5.45 -1.15
CA SER A 67 -6.91 -6.69 -1.45
C SER A 67 -8.20 -6.35 -2.17
N ILE A 68 -8.39 -6.95 -3.34
CA ILE A 68 -9.46 -6.61 -4.29
C ILE A 68 -10.34 -7.82 -4.58
N LEU A 69 -11.64 -7.60 -4.58
CA LEU A 69 -12.66 -8.60 -4.89
C LEU A 69 -13.57 -8.08 -6.00
N LYS A 70 -13.82 -8.90 -7.02
CA LYS A 70 -14.89 -8.64 -8.00
C LYS A 70 -16.10 -9.51 -7.68
N ASP A 71 -17.29 -8.93 -7.68
CA ASP A 71 -18.55 -9.62 -7.45
C ASP A 71 -19.65 -9.05 -8.34
N GLY A 72 -20.11 -9.84 -9.32
CA GLY A 72 -21.01 -9.33 -10.35
C GLY A 72 -20.35 -8.20 -11.17
N ALA A 73 -20.99 -7.03 -11.20
CA ALA A 73 -20.49 -5.84 -11.91
C ALA A 73 -19.64 -4.91 -11.02
N ASP A 74 -19.53 -5.24 -9.74
CA ASP A 74 -18.95 -4.38 -8.73
C ASP A 74 -17.56 -4.90 -8.32
N TYR A 75 -16.69 -3.97 -7.95
CA TYR A 75 -15.36 -4.21 -7.41
C TYR A 75 -15.27 -3.63 -6.00
N TYR A 76 -14.64 -4.37 -5.11
CA TYR A 76 -14.43 -3.98 -3.72
C TYR A 76 -12.95 -4.04 -3.39
N MET A 77 -12.47 -3.12 -2.57
CA MET A 77 -11.07 -3.08 -2.17
C MET A 77 -10.92 -2.60 -0.73
N THR A 78 -9.92 -3.12 -0.02
CA THR A 78 -9.47 -2.60 1.27
C THR A 78 -7.94 -2.65 1.33
N PHE A 79 -7.37 -2.06 2.37
CA PHE A 79 -5.94 -1.86 2.57
C PHE A 79 -5.55 -2.19 4.01
N SER A 80 -4.27 -2.30 4.28
CA SER A 80 -3.76 -2.25 5.66
C SER A 80 -4.15 -0.93 6.31
N THR A 81 -4.60 -0.98 7.56
CA THR A 81 -4.96 0.23 8.34
C THR A 81 -4.06 0.47 9.54
N PHE A 82 -3.12 -0.44 9.82
CA PHE A 82 -2.24 -0.39 10.99
C PHE A 82 -3.04 -0.11 12.26
N ASP A 83 -2.70 0.93 13.00
CA ASP A 83 -3.36 1.34 14.25
C ASP A 83 -4.63 2.19 14.04
N SER A 84 -5.04 2.43 12.79
CA SER A 84 -6.21 3.26 12.48
C SER A 84 -7.51 2.48 12.64
N TYR A 85 -8.41 2.99 13.48
CA TYR A 85 -9.73 2.43 13.74
C TYR A 85 -10.82 3.51 13.69
N PRO A 86 -12.06 3.20 13.23
CA PRO A 86 -12.47 1.93 12.63
C PRO A 86 -11.69 1.63 11.33
N GLY A 87 -11.22 0.39 11.21
CA GLY A 87 -10.26 -0.05 10.20
C GLY A 87 -10.92 -0.82 9.06
N LEU A 88 -10.09 -1.23 8.10
CA LEU A 88 -10.50 -1.97 6.90
C LEU A 88 -11.71 -1.33 6.21
N VAL A 89 -11.58 -0.04 5.86
CA VAL A 89 -12.59 0.66 5.07
C VAL A 89 -12.72 -0.01 3.72
N ILE A 90 -13.92 -0.51 3.42
CA ILE A 90 -14.23 -1.06 2.11
C ILE A 90 -14.50 0.08 1.13
N TRP A 91 -13.83 0.00 0.00
CA TRP A 91 -14.03 0.86 -1.16
C TRP A 91 -14.77 0.10 -2.25
N HIS A 92 -15.61 0.80 -3.01
CA HIS A 92 -16.40 0.24 -4.10
C HIS A 92 -16.13 0.99 -5.41
N SER A 93 -16.04 0.26 -6.52
CA SER A 93 -15.94 0.79 -7.87
C SER A 93 -16.70 -0.10 -8.87
N ARG A 94 -17.00 0.44 -10.05
CA ARG A 94 -17.49 -0.32 -11.21
C ARG A 94 -16.56 -0.26 -12.41
N ASP A 95 -15.47 0.49 -12.31
CA ASP A 95 -14.56 0.79 -13.42
C ASP A 95 -13.07 0.63 -13.04
N LEU A 96 -12.77 0.18 -11.82
CA LEU A 96 -11.43 0.02 -11.24
C LEU A 96 -10.63 1.32 -11.07
N VAL A 97 -11.20 2.48 -11.41
CA VAL A 97 -10.53 3.79 -11.37
C VAL A 97 -11.18 4.73 -10.36
N ASN A 98 -12.51 4.81 -10.37
CA ASN A 98 -13.29 5.67 -9.50
C ASN A 98 -13.80 4.87 -8.31
N TRP A 99 -13.16 5.09 -7.16
CA TRP A 99 -13.47 4.40 -5.91
C TRP A 99 -14.20 5.32 -4.94
N ARG A 100 -15.20 4.79 -4.24
CA ARG A 100 -15.90 5.46 -3.14
C ARG A 100 -15.85 4.58 -1.89
N PRO A 101 -15.63 5.13 -0.69
CA PRO A 101 -15.72 4.36 0.53
C PRO A 101 -17.20 4.01 0.79
N ILE A 102 -17.46 2.79 1.27
CA ILE A 102 -18.82 2.33 1.61
C ILE A 102 -18.98 2.00 3.10
N GLY A 103 -17.89 1.89 3.84
CA GLY A 103 -17.91 1.76 5.30
C GLY A 103 -16.76 0.90 5.84
N PRO A 104 -16.44 1.01 7.14
CA PRO A 104 -15.43 0.18 7.79
C PRO A 104 -15.96 -1.23 8.08
N ALA A 105 -15.11 -2.24 7.88
CA ALA A 105 -15.40 -3.62 8.25
C ALA A 105 -14.99 -3.97 9.68
N LEU A 106 -14.06 -3.23 10.29
CA LEU A 106 -13.47 -3.58 11.58
C LEU A 106 -13.60 -2.42 12.58
N HIS A 107 -14.40 -2.63 13.62
CA HIS A 107 -14.63 -1.62 14.67
C HIS A 107 -13.87 -1.90 15.96
N LYS A 108 -13.61 -3.17 16.24
CA LYS A 108 -12.87 -3.61 17.42
C LYS A 108 -11.37 -3.52 17.17
N ASN A 109 -10.65 -2.90 18.09
CA ASN A 109 -9.20 -2.90 18.06
C ASN A 109 -8.66 -4.31 18.34
N ILE A 110 -7.95 -4.88 17.37
CA ILE A 110 -7.33 -6.21 17.41
C ILE A 110 -5.82 -6.15 17.16
N GLY A 111 -5.20 -4.96 17.29
CA GLY A 111 -3.79 -4.71 17.01
C GLY A 111 -3.56 -3.93 15.70
N ALA A 112 -2.31 -3.82 15.26
CA ALA A 112 -1.99 -3.14 14.01
C ALA A 112 -2.31 -4.06 12.82
N VAL A 113 -3.27 -3.65 11.97
CA VAL A 113 -3.75 -4.43 10.82
C VAL A 113 -2.81 -4.32 9.63
N TRP A 114 -2.31 -5.46 9.15
CA TRP A 114 -1.45 -5.59 7.97
C TRP A 114 -2.18 -6.36 6.85
N ALA A 115 -1.53 -6.47 5.69
CA ALA A 115 -1.99 -7.03 4.42
C ALA A 115 -3.22 -7.96 4.53
N PRO A 116 -4.44 -7.41 4.51
CA PRO A 116 -5.66 -8.20 4.69
C PRO A 116 -6.01 -8.94 3.40
N GLU A 117 -6.81 -9.99 3.52
CA GLU A 117 -7.40 -10.68 2.38
C GLU A 117 -8.93 -10.58 2.42
N LEU A 118 -9.51 -9.90 1.42
CA LEU A 118 -10.93 -9.80 1.18
C LEU A 118 -11.35 -10.83 0.12
N CYS A 119 -12.13 -11.82 0.52
CA CYS A 119 -12.65 -12.83 -0.40
C CYS A 119 -14.15 -13.06 -0.23
N LYS A 120 -14.76 -13.74 -1.21
CA LYS A 120 -16.14 -14.21 -1.15
C LYS A 120 -16.17 -15.72 -1.35
N HIS A 121 -16.83 -16.44 -0.45
CA HIS A 121 -17.03 -17.87 -0.57
C HIS A 121 -18.47 -18.25 -0.24
N LYS A 122 -19.13 -18.97 -1.15
CA LYS A 122 -20.53 -19.42 -1.02
C LYS A 122 -21.50 -18.31 -0.60
N GLY A 123 -21.38 -17.14 -1.22
CA GLY A 123 -22.28 -15.99 -0.98
C GLY A 123 -21.88 -15.08 0.18
N ARG A 124 -20.92 -15.49 1.02
CA ARG A 124 -20.46 -14.72 2.18
C ARG A 124 -19.10 -14.07 1.92
N TYR A 125 -18.91 -12.85 2.42
CA TYR A 125 -17.65 -12.13 2.40
C TYR A 125 -16.84 -12.44 3.65
N TYR A 126 -15.52 -12.53 3.50
CA TYR A 126 -14.58 -12.78 4.58
C TYR A 126 -13.42 -11.78 4.47
N LEU A 127 -12.92 -11.34 5.62
CA LEU A 127 -11.66 -10.66 5.76
C LEU A 127 -10.76 -11.51 6.64
N TYR A 128 -9.64 -11.97 6.10
CA TYR A 128 -8.55 -12.58 6.87
C TYR A 128 -7.51 -11.49 7.17
N ILE A 129 -7.22 -11.29 8.45
CA ILE A 129 -6.60 -10.05 8.94
C ILE A 129 -5.36 -10.42 9.77
N PRO A 130 -4.15 -10.38 9.21
CA PRO A 130 -2.95 -10.50 10.02
C PRO A 130 -2.76 -9.24 10.88
N THR A 131 -2.34 -9.41 12.13
CA THR A 131 -2.08 -8.30 13.03
C THR A 131 -0.70 -8.37 13.67
N LYS A 132 -0.18 -7.20 14.05
CA LYS A 132 0.95 -7.06 14.96
C LYS A 132 0.46 -6.49 16.30
N GLY A 133 0.89 -7.09 17.41
CA GLY A 133 0.53 -6.66 18.76
C GLY A 133 -0.98 -6.76 19.06
N PRO A 134 -1.59 -7.97 19.09
CA PRO A 134 -0.96 -9.31 19.11
C PRO A 134 -0.56 -9.84 17.73
N ASN A 135 0.44 -10.72 17.69
CA ASN A 135 0.83 -11.44 16.48
C ASN A 135 -0.11 -12.63 16.29
N THR A 136 -1.03 -12.54 15.35
CA THR A 136 -1.90 -13.64 14.90
C THR A 136 -2.57 -13.24 13.57
N SER A 137 -3.45 -14.08 13.05
CA SER A 137 -4.41 -13.70 12.01
C SER A 137 -5.83 -13.91 12.54
N TRP A 138 -6.71 -12.96 12.22
CA TRP A 138 -8.11 -12.99 12.55
C TRP A 138 -8.95 -13.27 11.32
N VAL A 139 -10.22 -13.61 11.52
CA VAL A 139 -11.23 -13.60 10.47
C VAL A 139 -12.48 -12.90 10.94
N THR A 140 -13.04 -12.03 10.10
CA THR A 140 -14.40 -11.51 10.23
C THR A 140 -15.16 -11.78 8.93
N TRP A 141 -16.49 -11.82 9.01
CA TRP A 141 -17.34 -12.12 7.87
C TRP A 141 -18.61 -11.28 7.85
N ALA A 142 -19.21 -11.17 6.67
CA ALA A 142 -20.51 -10.54 6.47
C ALA A 142 -21.28 -11.20 5.32
N ASP A 143 -22.61 -11.26 5.42
CA ASP A 143 -23.47 -11.73 4.31
C ASP A 143 -23.72 -10.63 3.26
N ARG A 144 -23.40 -9.37 3.58
CA ARG A 144 -23.39 -8.22 2.67
C ARG A 144 -22.10 -7.46 2.87
N ILE A 145 -21.52 -6.94 1.80
CA ILE A 145 -20.22 -6.24 1.86
C ILE A 145 -20.27 -4.95 2.71
N GLU A 146 -21.42 -4.27 2.76
CA GLU A 146 -21.68 -3.12 3.64
C GLU A 146 -21.83 -3.52 5.12
N GLY A 147 -21.86 -4.82 5.41
CA GLY A 147 -22.07 -5.37 6.73
C GLY A 147 -23.55 -5.59 7.11
N PRO A 148 -23.82 -5.85 8.40
CA PRO A 148 -22.86 -5.83 9.50
C PRO A 148 -21.77 -6.91 9.38
N TRP A 149 -20.55 -6.55 9.78
CA TRP A 149 -19.43 -7.48 9.90
C TRP A 149 -19.43 -8.13 11.28
N SER A 150 -19.06 -9.41 11.35
CA SER A 150 -19.01 -10.15 12.60
C SER A 150 -17.91 -9.64 13.53
N GLU A 151 -17.99 -10.01 14.81
CA GLU A 151 -16.81 -9.94 15.68
C GLU A 151 -15.66 -10.76 15.08
N PRO A 152 -14.41 -10.27 15.18
CA PRO A 152 -13.25 -11.00 14.68
C PRO A 152 -12.97 -12.24 15.52
N VAL A 153 -12.71 -13.36 14.86
CA VAL A 153 -12.34 -14.65 15.44
C VAL A 153 -10.85 -14.88 15.23
N ASP A 154 -10.12 -15.23 16.29
CA ASP A 154 -8.69 -15.51 16.21
C ASP A 154 -8.46 -16.89 15.56
N LEU A 155 -7.63 -16.94 14.50
CA LEU A 155 -7.22 -18.19 13.85
C LEU A 155 -5.98 -18.81 14.51
N GLY A 156 -5.35 -18.13 15.46
CA GLY A 156 -4.18 -18.59 16.19
C GLY A 156 -2.97 -18.81 15.30
N LEU A 157 -2.64 -17.86 14.44
CA LEU A 157 -1.54 -17.94 13.47
C LEU A 157 -0.40 -16.96 13.83
N PRO A 158 0.30 -17.15 14.97
CA PRO A 158 1.24 -16.14 15.49
C PRO A 158 2.53 -15.98 14.69
N ASN A 159 2.84 -16.96 13.83
CA ASN A 159 4.09 -17.03 13.08
C ASN A 159 3.92 -16.75 11.59
N HIS A 160 2.72 -16.32 11.16
CA HIS A 160 2.41 -16.09 9.75
C HIS A 160 1.71 -14.75 9.54
N ILE A 161 1.95 -14.15 8.38
CA ILE A 161 1.28 -12.94 7.89
C ILE A 161 0.85 -13.16 6.43
N ASP A 162 0.25 -12.12 5.85
CA ASP A 162 -0.09 -12.00 4.43
C ASP A 162 -0.94 -13.19 3.92
N PRO A 163 -2.14 -13.43 4.50
CA PRO A 163 -3.02 -14.49 4.05
C PRO A 163 -3.47 -14.27 2.62
N GLY A 164 -3.60 -15.36 1.85
CA GLY A 164 -4.30 -15.39 0.56
C GLY A 164 -5.25 -16.57 0.52
N HIS A 165 -6.54 -16.33 0.27
CA HIS A 165 -7.56 -17.37 0.31
C HIS A 165 -7.65 -18.11 -1.02
N ALA A 166 -7.70 -19.44 -0.96
CA ALA A 166 -7.93 -20.27 -2.14
C ALA A 166 -8.85 -21.45 -1.83
N VAL A 167 -9.48 -21.98 -2.87
CA VAL A 167 -10.35 -23.16 -2.82
C VAL A 167 -9.80 -24.21 -3.78
N GLY A 168 -9.50 -25.39 -3.26
CA GLY A 168 -9.09 -26.54 -4.07
C GLY A 168 -10.26 -27.10 -4.89
N GLU A 169 -9.93 -27.94 -5.88
CA GLU A 169 -10.92 -28.59 -6.76
C GLU A 169 -11.88 -29.51 -5.98
N ASP A 170 -11.44 -30.05 -4.84
CA ASP A 170 -12.24 -30.84 -3.90
C ASP A 170 -13.14 -29.98 -2.97
N GLY A 171 -13.11 -28.66 -3.15
CA GLY A 171 -13.82 -27.70 -2.31
C GLY A 171 -13.12 -27.37 -0.99
N SER A 172 -11.95 -27.94 -0.72
CA SER A 172 -11.18 -27.61 0.49
C SER A 172 -10.70 -26.17 0.45
N ARG A 173 -10.78 -25.49 1.59
CA ARG A 173 -10.40 -24.08 1.72
C ARG A 173 -9.01 -23.99 2.35
N TRP A 174 -8.21 -23.03 1.87
CA TRP A 174 -6.84 -22.83 2.32
C TRP A 174 -6.53 -21.35 2.49
N LEU A 175 -5.65 -21.03 3.43
CA LEU A 175 -4.88 -19.79 3.43
C LEU A 175 -3.45 -20.11 3.03
N PHE A 176 -2.96 -19.44 1.99
CA PHE A 176 -1.55 -19.33 1.66
C PHE A 176 -0.96 -18.18 2.48
N LEU A 177 0.25 -18.35 2.98
CA LEU A 177 0.83 -17.48 4.01
C LEU A 177 2.30 -17.16 3.71
N SER A 178 2.84 -16.17 4.42
CA SER A 178 4.28 -15.86 4.42
C SER A 178 5.14 -17.12 4.66
N GLY A 179 6.30 -17.18 4.01
CA GLY A 179 7.21 -18.35 4.10
C GLY A 179 6.89 -19.47 3.11
N GLY A 180 5.84 -19.30 2.28
CA GLY A 180 5.39 -20.34 1.35
C GLY A 180 4.51 -21.40 2.02
N ASP A 181 4.08 -21.15 3.25
CA ASP A 181 3.23 -22.05 4.02
C ASP A 181 1.78 -21.95 3.57
N ARG A 182 1.00 -22.98 3.92
CA ARG A 182 -0.46 -22.94 3.83
C ARG A 182 -1.10 -23.67 4.99
N VAL A 183 -2.27 -23.22 5.40
CA VAL A 183 -3.12 -23.91 6.38
C VAL A 183 -4.46 -24.23 5.76
N ARG A 184 -5.00 -25.40 6.08
CA ARG A 184 -6.37 -25.75 5.72
C ARG A 184 -7.31 -24.97 6.62
N LEU A 185 -8.42 -24.51 6.07
CA LEU A 185 -9.50 -23.91 6.84
C LEU A 185 -10.61 -24.93 7.08
N SER A 186 -11.39 -24.72 8.13
CA SER A 186 -12.70 -25.34 8.29
C SER A 186 -13.63 -24.96 7.12
N ASP A 187 -14.71 -25.73 6.94
CA ASP A 187 -15.67 -25.47 5.85
C ASP A 187 -16.30 -24.08 5.95
N ASP A 188 -16.60 -23.61 7.16
CA ASP A 188 -17.08 -22.25 7.42
C ASP A 188 -15.98 -21.19 7.32
N GLY A 189 -14.71 -21.59 7.32
CA GLY A 189 -13.55 -20.71 7.17
C GLY A 189 -13.23 -19.88 8.41
N LEU A 190 -13.80 -20.24 9.56
CA LEU A 190 -13.65 -19.54 10.83
C LEU A 190 -12.62 -20.18 11.77
N SER A 191 -12.02 -21.32 11.37
CA SER A 191 -10.91 -21.97 12.04
C SER A 191 -9.99 -22.71 11.05
N ARG A 192 -8.90 -23.30 11.54
CA ARG A 192 -7.86 -23.99 10.75
C ARG A 192 -7.39 -25.29 11.40
#